data_AF-A0A7S0CRN6-F1
#
_entry.id   AF-A0A7S0CRN6-F1
#
_cell.length_a   1.000
_cell.length_b   1.000
_cell.length_c   1.000
_cell.angle_alpha   90.00
_cell.angle_beta   90.00
_cell.angle_gamma   90.00
#
_symmetry.space_group_name_H-M   'P 1'
#
loop_
_entity.id
_entity.type
_entity.pdbx_description
1 polymer ?
#
loop_
_entity_poly.entity_id
_entity_poly.type
_entity_poly.pdbx_seq_one_letter_code
_entity_poly.pdbx_strand_id
1 'polypeptide(L)'
;AAMRAGVGDAARSPPRGSDAFGVASPATPDSATSTPGDLEIRRRVEAEAKAKSLASQKTFEEHETLLATVERASEIGFSGGQPVLACVTFRSLLHWKSFELERTGLFDQIMSKMSNAVELNTDNNAQLTYWLSNTFALLHLLQRTLKTSGGAASRRRAGLGSGVGIFERFNSRLRAASAFSDTDKDEPPVGIPGVRQVDAKYPAFLFKQQLTAFVEKIYGFLRDNMKKEITPQLGSCIQAPRAARGGAAARAGAPRR
;
A
#
# COMPACT_ATOMS: atom_id res chain seq x y z
N ALA A 1 -23.06 -70.21 -4.28
CA ALA A 1 -24.49 -69.98 -4.56
C ALA A 1 -24.56 -68.76 -5.48
N ALA A 2 -24.91 -68.90 -6.76
CA ALA A 2 -26.28 -69.19 -7.25
C ALA A 2 -27.23 -68.08 -6.78
N MET A 3 -28.08 -67.46 -7.59
CA MET A 3 -28.55 -67.69 -8.95
C MET A 3 -29.44 -66.45 -9.26
N ARG A 4 -29.48 -65.92 -10.49
CA ARG A 4 -30.60 -66.02 -11.45
C ARG A 4 -31.97 -65.48 -10.93
N ALA A 5 -32.86 -64.91 -11.71
CA ALA A 5 -32.97 -64.61 -13.14
C ALA A 5 -34.35 -63.96 -13.38
N GLY A 6 -34.55 -63.44 -14.59
CA GLY A 6 -35.85 -63.16 -15.21
C GLY A 6 -35.71 -61.93 -16.11
N VAL A 7 -35.30 -62.00 -17.38
CA VAL A 7 -35.88 -62.74 -18.54
C VAL A 7 -37.37 -62.39 -18.69
N GLY A 8 -37.89 -61.92 -19.81
CA GLY A 8 -37.40 -61.70 -21.19
C GLY A 8 -38.46 -60.83 -21.90
N ASP A 9 -38.64 -60.76 -23.21
CA ASP A 9 -38.01 -61.39 -24.36
C ASP A 9 -38.56 -60.68 -25.62
N ALA A 10 -37.81 -60.80 -26.72
CA ALA A 10 -38.26 -60.92 -28.11
C ALA A 10 -39.24 -59.89 -28.71
N ALA A 11 -38.84 -59.08 -29.70
CA ALA A 11 -38.44 -59.40 -31.09
C ALA A 11 -39.55 -59.05 -32.08
N ARG A 12 -39.23 -58.21 -33.07
CA ARG A 12 -39.44 -58.49 -34.51
C ARG A 12 -39.23 -57.24 -35.36
N SER A 13 -38.50 -57.45 -36.45
CA SER A 13 -38.52 -56.67 -37.68
C SER A 13 -38.47 -57.70 -38.83
N PRO A 14 -38.60 -57.31 -40.12
CA PRO A 14 -39.57 -56.45 -40.83
C PRO A 14 -40.31 -57.33 -41.92
N PRO A 15 -40.93 -56.85 -43.04
CA PRO A 15 -40.23 -56.22 -44.20
C PRO A 15 -41.02 -55.23 -45.13
N ARG A 16 -40.24 -54.45 -45.90
CA ARG A 16 -40.33 -53.96 -47.32
C ARG A 16 -41.61 -53.37 -47.98
N GLY A 17 -41.38 -52.28 -48.74
CA GLY A 17 -42.09 -51.86 -49.97
C GLY A 17 -42.37 -50.34 -50.04
N SER A 18 -41.46 -49.52 -50.58
CA SER A 18 -41.53 -48.82 -51.89
C SER A 18 -42.70 -47.84 -52.06
N ASP A 19 -42.43 -46.53 -52.08
CA ASP A 19 -42.60 -45.68 -53.28
C ASP A 19 -42.30 -44.19 -53.02
N ALA A 20 -42.01 -43.51 -54.13
CA ALA A 20 -41.56 -42.14 -54.35
C ALA A 20 -42.26 -41.04 -53.52
N PHE A 21 -41.52 -39.96 -53.21
CA PHE A 21 -41.67 -38.64 -53.85
C PHE A 21 -40.72 -37.65 -53.14
N GLY A 22 -39.90 -36.96 -53.93
CA GLY A 22 -39.01 -35.93 -53.43
C GLY A 22 -39.80 -34.74 -52.90
N VAL A 23 -39.42 -34.26 -51.71
CA VAL A 23 -39.78 -32.93 -51.23
C VAL A 23 -38.48 -32.28 -50.77
N ALA A 24 -38.01 -31.34 -51.59
CA ALA A 24 -36.95 -30.43 -51.20
C ALA A 24 -37.38 -29.69 -49.92
N SER A 25 -36.58 -29.81 -48.87
CA SER A 25 -36.70 -28.92 -47.72
C SER A 25 -36.42 -27.48 -48.20
N PRO A 26 -37.29 -26.50 -47.92
CA PRO A 26 -36.96 -25.12 -48.22
C PRO A 26 -35.89 -24.69 -47.21
N ALA A 27 -34.73 -24.29 -47.73
CA ALA A 27 -33.76 -23.53 -46.96
C ALA A 27 -34.45 -22.26 -46.45
N THR A 28 -34.46 -22.08 -45.14
CA THR A 28 -34.85 -20.82 -44.51
C THR A 28 -33.86 -19.73 -44.94
N PRO A 29 -34.29 -18.68 -45.64
CA PRO A 29 -33.44 -17.55 -45.95
C PRO A 29 -33.58 -16.54 -44.81
N ASP A 30 -32.89 -16.75 -43.69
CA ASP A 30 -32.67 -15.66 -42.74
C ASP A 30 -31.59 -14.74 -43.33
N SER A 31 -32.06 -13.92 -44.27
CA SER A 31 -31.36 -12.76 -44.77
C SER A 31 -31.08 -11.83 -43.60
N ALA A 32 -29.80 -11.78 -43.24
CA ALA A 32 -29.20 -10.69 -42.51
C ALA A 32 -29.52 -9.35 -43.19
N THR A 33 -30.62 -8.71 -42.80
CA THR A 33 -30.82 -7.27 -42.99
C THR A 33 -30.46 -6.61 -41.67
N SER A 34 -29.17 -6.59 -41.36
CA SER A 34 -28.67 -5.65 -40.36
C SER A 34 -28.94 -4.25 -40.91
N THR A 35 -29.85 -3.53 -40.26
CA THR A 35 -30.21 -2.18 -40.68
C THR A 35 -28.94 -1.31 -40.62
N PRO A 36 -28.71 -0.34 -41.52
CA PRO A 36 -27.49 0.47 -41.51
C PRO A 36 -27.17 1.12 -40.14
N GLY A 37 -28.19 1.35 -39.30
CA GLY A 37 -28.03 1.79 -37.92
C GLY A 37 -27.42 0.75 -36.96
N ASP A 38 -27.72 -0.54 -37.12
CA ASP A 38 -27.22 -1.61 -36.23
C ASP A 38 -25.72 -1.87 -36.41
N LEU A 39 -25.23 -1.76 -37.65
CA LEU A 39 -23.80 -1.84 -37.97
C LEU A 39 -23.02 -0.66 -37.38
N GLU A 40 -23.59 0.55 -37.43
CA GLU A 40 -22.98 1.75 -36.87
C GLU A 40 -22.97 1.71 -35.32
N ILE A 41 -24.04 1.22 -34.69
CA ILE A 41 -24.10 0.99 -33.24
C ILE A 41 -23.06 -0.04 -32.81
N ARG A 42 -22.94 -1.18 -33.51
CA ARG A 42 -21.89 -2.18 -33.25
C ARG A 42 -20.50 -1.59 -33.39
N ARG A 43 -20.24 -0.78 -34.42
CA ARG A 43 -18.95 -0.12 -34.64
C ARG A 43 -18.60 0.85 -33.52
N ARG A 44 -19.59 1.59 -32.98
CA ARG A 44 -19.41 2.50 -31.84
C ARG A 44 -19.14 1.74 -30.55
N VAL A 45 -19.86 0.65 -30.29
CA VAL A 45 -19.63 -0.21 -29.11
C VAL A 45 -18.24 -0.86 -29.17
N GLU A 46 -17.82 -1.36 -30.34
CA GLU A 46 -16.49 -1.92 -30.54
C GLU A 46 -15.38 -0.86 -30.38
N ALA A 47 -15.61 0.35 -30.90
CA ALA A 47 -14.69 1.48 -30.72
C ALA A 47 -14.57 1.92 -29.25
N GLU A 48 -15.69 1.97 -28.52
CA GLU A 48 -15.71 2.29 -27.08
C GLU A 48 -15.03 1.18 -26.26
N ALA A 49 -15.27 -0.09 -26.57
CA ALA A 49 -14.59 -1.22 -25.94
C ALA A 49 -13.07 -1.17 -26.17
N LYS A 50 -12.65 -0.85 -27.40
CA LYS A 50 -11.24 -0.70 -27.75
C LYS A 50 -10.60 0.50 -27.05
N ALA A 51 -11.30 1.64 -26.97
CA ALA A 51 -10.85 2.82 -26.24
C ALA A 51 -10.73 2.55 -24.73
N LYS A 52 -11.69 1.83 -24.14
CA LYS A 52 -11.66 1.44 -22.72
C LYS A 52 -10.53 0.45 -22.42
N SER A 53 -10.27 -0.50 -23.33
CA SER A 53 -9.15 -1.43 -23.21
C SER A 53 -7.81 -0.71 -23.27
N LEU A 54 -7.62 0.20 -24.24
CA LEU A 54 -6.41 1.03 -24.35
C LEU A 54 -6.20 1.92 -23.13
N ALA A 55 -7.26 2.55 -22.62
CA ALA A 55 -7.19 3.34 -21.40
C ALA A 55 -6.77 2.50 -20.18
N SER A 56 -7.31 1.28 -20.06
CA SER A 56 -6.95 0.35 -18.98
C SER A 56 -5.50 -0.10 -19.08
N GLN A 57 -5.02 -0.39 -20.30
CA GLN A 57 -3.62 -0.74 -20.56
C GLN A 57 -2.69 0.42 -20.18
N LYS A 58 -3.03 1.64 -20.57
CA LYS A 58 -2.25 2.84 -20.20
C LYS A 58 -2.16 3.00 -18.68
N THR A 59 -3.27 2.85 -17.96
CA THR A 59 -3.24 2.94 -16.49
C THR A 59 -2.38 1.86 -15.85
N PHE A 60 -2.33 0.66 -16.45
CA PHE A 60 -1.46 -0.42 -15.98
C PHE A 60 0.03 -0.06 -16.17
N GLU A 61 0.41 0.47 -17.33
CA GLU A 61 1.79 0.93 -17.59
C GLU A 61 2.21 2.07 -16.65
N GLU A 62 1.30 2.98 -16.34
CA GLU A 62 1.53 4.06 -15.37
C GLU A 62 1.73 3.50 -13.95
N HIS A 63 0.98 2.47 -13.54
CA HIS A 63 1.18 1.78 -12.26
C HIS A 63 2.56 1.09 -12.20
N GLU A 64 2.95 0.37 -13.25
CA GLU A 64 4.25 -0.29 -13.33
C GLU A 64 5.39 0.74 -13.25
N THR A 65 5.23 1.89 -13.89
CA THR A 65 6.20 2.99 -13.82
C THR A 65 6.35 3.51 -12.39
N LEU A 66 5.25 3.65 -11.64
CA LEU A 66 5.31 4.01 -10.22
C LEU A 66 6.04 2.92 -9.40
N LEU A 67 5.72 1.64 -9.62
CA LEU A 67 6.36 0.55 -8.90
C LEU A 67 7.86 0.47 -9.16
N ALA A 68 8.28 0.68 -10.41
CA ALA A 68 9.70 0.79 -10.78
C ALA A 68 10.38 2.01 -10.13
N THR A 69 9.64 3.11 -9.95
CA THR A 69 10.12 4.30 -9.22
C THR A 69 10.30 4.03 -7.73
N VAL A 70 9.37 3.29 -7.11
CA VAL A 70 9.48 2.84 -5.72
C VAL A 70 10.65 1.87 -5.54
N GLU A 71 10.89 0.99 -6.50
CA GLU A 71 12.03 0.06 -6.48
C GLU A 71 13.38 0.78 -6.58
N ARG A 72 13.47 1.81 -7.44
CA ARG A 72 14.65 2.67 -7.58
C ARG A 72 14.68 3.85 -6.62
N ALA A 73 13.93 3.78 -5.53
CA ALA A 73 13.78 4.87 -4.57
C ALA A 73 15.09 5.46 -4.08
N SER A 74 16.13 4.64 -3.88
CA SER A 74 17.43 5.07 -3.39
C SER A 74 18.15 6.09 -4.29
N GLU A 75 17.72 6.23 -5.56
CA GLU A 75 18.27 7.17 -6.55
C GLU A 75 17.60 8.55 -6.52
N ILE A 76 16.41 8.67 -5.91
CA ILE A 76 15.53 9.83 -6.04
C ILE A 76 15.87 10.92 -5.01
N GLY A 77 16.24 10.52 -3.79
CA GLY A 77 16.68 11.44 -2.73
C GLY A 77 15.61 12.45 -2.27
N PHE A 78 16.07 13.64 -1.87
CA PHE A 78 15.25 14.72 -1.33
C PHE A 78 15.31 15.97 -2.21
N SER A 79 14.24 16.74 -2.25
CA SER A 79 14.19 18.05 -2.91
C SER A 79 13.62 19.09 -1.94
N GLY A 80 14.37 20.15 -1.64
CA GLY A 80 13.97 21.16 -0.67
C GLY A 80 13.65 20.61 0.73
N GLY A 81 14.33 19.53 1.14
CA GLY A 81 14.06 18.81 2.39
C GLY A 81 12.81 17.91 2.37
N GLN A 82 12.08 17.86 1.25
CA GLN A 82 10.92 16.99 1.09
C GLN A 82 11.32 15.63 0.50
N PRO A 83 10.81 14.51 1.05
CA PRO A 83 11.02 13.18 0.50
C PRO A 83 10.23 13.03 -0.82
N VAL A 84 10.94 13.09 -1.95
CA VAL A 84 10.34 13.20 -3.28
C VAL A 84 9.51 11.96 -3.62
N LEU A 85 10.00 10.77 -3.29
CA LEU A 85 9.29 9.52 -3.54
C LEU A 85 7.93 9.51 -2.83
N ALA A 86 7.85 9.93 -1.56
CA ALA A 86 6.59 10.02 -0.84
C ALA A 86 5.58 10.93 -1.55
N CYS A 87 6.03 12.10 -2.03
CA CYS A 87 5.18 13.03 -2.75
C CYS A 87 4.70 12.46 -4.09
N VAL A 88 5.57 11.82 -4.86
CA VAL A 88 5.25 11.21 -6.17
C VAL A 88 4.25 10.08 -5.99
N THR A 89 4.51 9.15 -5.06
CA THR A 89 3.59 8.05 -4.74
C THR A 89 2.22 8.57 -4.32
N PHE A 90 2.20 9.54 -3.41
CA PHE A 90 0.94 10.12 -2.94
C PHE A 90 0.13 10.81 -4.06
N ARG A 91 0.79 11.64 -4.89
CA ARG A 91 0.13 12.32 -6.02
C ARG A 91 -0.40 11.32 -7.06
N SER A 92 0.34 10.26 -7.32
CA SER A 92 -0.07 9.20 -8.26
C SER A 92 -1.34 8.49 -7.77
N LEU A 93 -1.38 8.13 -6.48
CA LEU A 93 -2.55 7.51 -5.85
C LEU A 93 -3.79 8.42 -5.87
N LEU A 94 -3.60 9.74 -5.74
CA LEU A 94 -4.68 10.71 -5.89
C LEU A 94 -5.18 10.80 -7.34
N HIS A 95 -4.25 10.87 -8.30
CA HIS A 95 -4.57 10.97 -9.72
C HIS A 95 -5.46 9.80 -10.19
N TRP A 96 -5.15 8.57 -9.75
CA TRP A 96 -5.95 7.38 -10.06
C TRP A 96 -7.13 7.15 -9.10
N LYS A 97 -7.38 8.07 -8.17
CA LYS A 97 -8.41 7.96 -7.12
C LYS A 97 -8.36 6.62 -6.38
N SER A 98 -7.15 6.08 -6.18
CA SER A 98 -6.97 4.72 -5.64
C SER A 98 -7.55 4.57 -4.23
N PHE A 99 -7.69 5.67 -3.49
CA PHE A 99 -8.29 5.68 -2.16
C PHE A 99 -9.80 5.46 -2.15
N GLU A 100 -10.49 5.75 -3.26
CA GLU A 100 -11.95 5.61 -3.41
C GLU A 100 -12.35 4.24 -3.97
N LEU A 101 -11.38 3.42 -4.38
CA LEU A 101 -11.61 2.09 -4.96
C LEU A 101 -11.95 1.06 -3.88
N GLU A 102 -13.01 0.28 -4.12
CA GLU A 102 -13.39 -0.82 -3.22
C GLU A 102 -12.42 -2.01 -3.28
N ARG A 103 -11.75 -2.16 -4.43
CA ARG A 103 -10.77 -3.22 -4.68
C ARG A 103 -9.59 -2.62 -5.45
N THR A 104 -8.39 -2.77 -4.90
CA THR A 104 -7.14 -2.42 -5.58
C THR A 104 -6.01 -3.23 -4.97
N GLY A 105 -5.14 -3.80 -5.82
CA GLY A 105 -3.90 -4.48 -5.38
C GLY A 105 -2.67 -3.54 -5.42
N LEU A 106 -2.85 -2.28 -5.78
CA LEU A 106 -1.74 -1.33 -5.94
C LEU A 106 -1.06 -1.03 -4.59
N PHE A 107 -1.84 -0.92 -3.51
CA PHE A 107 -1.31 -0.67 -2.17
C PHE A 107 -0.39 -1.79 -1.69
N ASP A 108 -0.81 -3.05 -1.86
CA ASP A 108 0.00 -4.20 -1.46
C ASP A 108 1.29 -4.31 -2.30
N GLN A 109 1.22 -3.98 -3.60
CA GLN A 109 2.41 -3.94 -4.46
C GLN A 109 3.40 -2.85 -4.05
N ILE A 110 2.91 -1.64 -3.74
CA ILE A 110 3.74 -0.55 -3.21
C ILE A 110 4.39 -0.99 -1.89
N MET A 111 3.60 -1.53 -0.96
CA MET A 111 4.12 -2.03 0.33
C MET A 111 5.16 -3.13 0.15
N SER A 112 4.95 -4.06 -0.78
CA SER A 112 5.90 -5.13 -1.10
C SER A 112 7.22 -4.56 -1.62
N LYS A 113 7.18 -3.63 -2.59
CA LYS A 113 8.40 -2.99 -3.13
C LYS A 113 9.15 -2.19 -2.06
N MET A 114 8.44 -1.42 -1.24
CA MET A 114 9.04 -0.71 -0.11
C MET A 114 9.67 -1.67 0.91
N SER A 115 8.98 -2.76 1.24
CA SER A 115 9.46 -3.76 2.21
C SER A 115 10.72 -4.45 1.73
N ASN A 116 10.74 -4.90 0.47
CA ASN A 116 11.91 -5.54 -0.13
C ASN A 116 13.13 -4.60 -0.10
N ALA A 117 12.95 -3.32 -0.47
CA ALA A 117 14.04 -2.37 -0.47
C ALA A 117 14.61 -2.08 0.92
N VAL A 118 13.77 -2.04 1.96
CA VAL A 118 14.22 -1.91 3.36
C VAL A 118 14.92 -3.17 3.84
N GLU A 119 14.39 -4.35 3.53
CA GLU A 119 14.96 -5.63 3.96
C GLU A 119 16.36 -5.89 3.38
N LEU A 120 16.61 -5.42 2.16
CA LEU A 120 17.92 -5.48 1.52
C LEU A 120 18.97 -4.54 2.15
N ASN A 121 18.54 -3.55 2.95
CA ASN A 121 19.39 -2.48 3.48
C ASN A 121 19.27 -2.35 5.01
N THR A 122 19.01 -3.45 5.72
CA THR A 122 18.74 -3.45 7.17
C THR A 122 19.91 -3.03 8.04
N ASP A 123 21.13 -3.06 7.53
CA ASP A 123 22.38 -2.65 8.18
C ASP A 123 22.84 -1.24 7.77
N ASN A 124 22.22 -0.64 6.75
CA ASN A 124 22.58 0.67 6.24
C ASN A 124 21.71 1.79 6.84
N ASN A 125 22.21 2.44 7.89
CA ASN A 125 21.48 3.48 8.62
C ASN A 125 21.06 4.68 7.74
N ALA A 126 21.83 5.01 6.69
CA ALA A 126 21.47 6.09 5.77
C ALA A 126 20.23 5.71 4.93
N GLN A 127 20.21 4.48 4.40
CA GLN A 127 19.06 3.95 3.66
C GLN A 127 17.83 3.79 4.57
N LEU A 128 18.00 3.27 5.79
CA LEU A 128 16.91 3.17 6.76
C LEU A 128 16.31 4.53 7.10
N THR A 129 17.15 5.56 7.29
CA THR A 129 16.70 6.92 7.58
C THR A 129 15.95 7.54 6.39
N TYR A 130 16.43 7.29 5.18
CA TYR A 130 15.74 7.70 3.95
C TYR A 130 14.35 7.04 3.82
N TRP A 131 14.27 5.72 3.99
CA TRP A 131 13.02 4.96 3.93
C TRP A 131 12.06 5.35 5.06
N LEU A 132 12.56 5.60 6.27
CA LEU A 132 11.78 6.10 7.40
C LEU A 132 11.14 7.45 7.05
N SER A 133 11.93 8.38 6.50
CA SER A 133 11.47 9.72 6.12
C SER A 133 10.38 9.66 5.05
N ASN A 134 10.57 8.84 4.01
CA ASN A 134 9.58 8.66 2.95
C ASN A 134 8.29 8.00 3.44
N THR A 135 8.40 6.91 4.20
CA THR A 135 7.24 6.18 4.74
C THR A 135 6.41 7.08 5.66
N PHE A 136 7.10 7.84 6.52
CA PHE A 136 6.46 8.77 7.44
C PHE A 136 5.76 9.92 6.72
N ALA A 137 6.42 10.54 5.73
CA ALA A 137 5.81 11.61 4.95
C ALA A 137 4.58 11.10 4.18
N LEU A 138 4.66 9.92 3.58
CA LEU A 138 3.52 9.30 2.90
C LEU A 138 2.36 9.04 3.87
N LEU A 139 2.65 8.46 5.04
CA LEU A 139 1.67 8.25 6.10
C LEU A 139 1.02 9.57 6.55
N HIS A 140 1.81 10.62 6.73
CA HIS A 140 1.33 11.94 7.11
C HIS A 140 0.41 12.55 6.04
N LEU A 141 0.76 12.44 4.77
CA LEU A 141 -0.08 12.89 3.65
C LEU A 141 -1.41 12.15 3.60
N LEU A 142 -1.41 10.84 3.82
CA LEU A 142 -2.63 10.04 3.92
C LEU A 142 -3.50 10.47 5.11
N GLN A 143 -2.89 10.76 6.26
CA GLN A 143 -3.62 11.19 7.45
C GLN A 143 -4.35 12.53 7.25
N ARG A 144 -3.74 13.47 6.52
CA ARG A 144 -4.38 14.76 6.21
C ARG A 144 -5.49 14.64 5.16
N THR A 145 -5.43 13.62 4.30
CA THR A 145 -6.28 13.52 3.12
C THR A 145 -7.47 12.58 3.29
N LEU A 146 -7.29 11.44 3.98
CA LEU A 146 -8.34 10.45 4.13
C LEU A 146 -9.33 10.88 5.22
N LYS A 147 -10.60 11.06 4.84
CA LYS A 147 -11.71 11.21 5.80
C LYS A 147 -11.84 9.89 6.56
N THR A 148 -11.55 9.92 7.85
CA THR A 148 -11.95 8.84 8.72
C THR A 148 -13.45 9.00 8.98
N SER A 149 -14.29 8.22 8.33
CA SER A 149 -15.65 7.98 8.83
C SER A 149 -15.50 7.50 10.28
N GLY A 150 -15.84 8.35 11.25
CA GLY A 150 -15.49 8.18 12.67
C GLY A 150 -15.24 9.49 13.42
N GLY A 151 -15.16 10.62 12.73
CA GLY A 151 -15.03 11.96 13.33
C GLY A 151 -16.33 12.54 13.89
N ALA A 152 -17.07 11.81 14.74
CA ALA A 152 -18.15 12.41 15.55
C ALA A 152 -18.43 11.70 16.89
N ALA A 153 -17.78 10.58 17.23
CA ALA A 153 -18.19 9.76 18.39
C ALA A 153 -17.10 9.40 19.41
N SER A 154 -15.86 9.91 19.32
CA SER A 154 -14.86 9.71 20.39
C SER A 154 -14.37 11.03 20.97
N ARG A 155 -15.32 11.79 21.52
CA ARG A 155 -15.04 12.91 22.44
C ARG A 155 -15.25 12.51 23.91
N ARG A 156 -15.30 11.22 24.24
CA ARG A 156 -15.48 10.73 25.61
C ARG A 156 -14.71 9.44 25.87
N ARG A 157 -13.47 9.59 26.35
CA ARG A 157 -12.77 8.79 27.38
C ARG A 157 -11.26 8.95 27.21
N ALA A 158 -10.77 10.15 27.48
CA ALA A 158 -9.42 10.28 28.05
C ALA A 158 -9.54 9.91 29.53
N GLY A 159 -9.63 8.60 29.80
CA GLY A 159 -9.61 8.02 31.13
C GLY A 159 -8.39 7.10 31.23
N LEU A 160 -7.50 7.44 32.16
CA LEU A 160 -6.44 6.61 32.76
C LEU A 160 -6.47 5.12 32.39
N GLY A 161 -5.37 4.60 31.83
CA GLY A 161 -5.20 3.16 31.63
C GLY A 161 -3.92 2.80 30.88
N SER A 162 -3.03 2.10 31.58
CA SER A 162 -1.85 1.37 31.13
C SER A 162 -1.79 0.97 29.63
N GLY A 163 -0.68 1.26 28.95
CA GLY A 163 -0.28 0.56 27.72
C GLY A 163 -0.45 1.26 26.37
N VAL A 164 -0.77 2.56 26.32
CA VAL A 164 -0.90 3.27 25.03
C VAL A 164 0.45 3.35 24.32
N GLY A 165 0.62 2.56 23.24
CA GLY A 165 1.82 2.51 22.43
C GLY A 165 2.27 3.90 21.98
N ILE A 166 3.58 4.08 21.80
CA ILE A 166 4.17 5.35 21.32
C ILE A 166 3.46 5.83 20.04
N PHE A 167 2.97 4.89 19.23
CA PHE A 167 2.29 5.14 17.97
C PHE A 167 0.88 5.70 18.08
N GLU A 168 0.08 5.29 19.07
CA GLU A 168 -1.27 5.85 19.26
C GLU A 168 -1.19 7.31 19.74
N ARG A 169 -0.19 7.62 20.57
CA ARG A 169 0.18 9.00 20.90
C ARG A 169 0.67 9.76 19.67
N PHE A 170 1.45 9.13 18.80
CA PHE A 170 1.96 9.74 17.59
C PHE A 170 0.85 10.04 16.56
N ASN A 171 -0.04 9.08 16.30
CA ASN A 171 -1.24 9.26 15.48
C ASN A 171 -2.18 10.32 16.05
N SER A 172 -2.34 10.35 17.38
CA SER A 172 -3.13 11.39 18.06
C SER A 172 -2.49 12.77 17.90
N ARG A 173 -1.15 12.87 17.93
CA ARG A 173 -0.41 14.12 17.71
C ARG A 173 -0.47 14.60 16.27
N LEU A 174 -0.32 13.72 15.28
CA LEU A 174 -0.49 14.10 13.87
C LEU A 174 -1.92 14.53 13.56
N ARG A 175 -2.91 13.83 14.14
CA ARG A 175 -4.33 14.22 14.02
C ARG A 175 -4.63 15.52 14.77
N ALA A 176 -4.03 15.75 15.94
CA ALA A 176 -4.12 17.03 16.64
C ALA A 176 -3.45 18.15 15.83
N ALA A 177 -2.28 17.92 15.23
CA ALA A 177 -1.61 18.87 14.33
C ALA A 177 -2.42 19.17 13.06
N SER A 178 -3.36 18.29 12.67
CA SER A 178 -4.36 18.60 11.64
C SER A 178 -5.57 19.40 12.16
N ALA A 179 -5.89 19.31 13.46
CA ALA A 179 -7.01 20.00 14.11
C ALA A 179 -6.63 21.39 14.67
N PHE A 180 -5.36 21.63 15.03
CA PHE A 180 -4.84 22.95 15.47
C PHE A 180 -4.85 24.02 14.37
N SER A 181 -5.26 23.66 13.15
CA SER A 181 -5.46 24.57 12.02
C SER A 181 -6.92 25.01 11.84
N ASP A 182 -7.85 24.59 12.72
CA ASP A 182 -9.30 24.73 12.54
C ASP A 182 -9.93 25.80 13.47
N THR A 183 -9.12 26.73 14.00
CA THR A 183 -9.58 27.80 14.91
C THR A 183 -9.49 29.21 14.34
N ASP A 184 -9.47 29.39 13.02
CA ASP A 184 -9.73 30.71 12.44
C ASP A 184 -10.68 30.62 11.25
N LYS A 185 -11.73 31.44 11.28
CA LYS A 185 -12.97 31.24 10.52
C LYS A 185 -12.94 31.72 9.06
N ASP A 186 -11.78 32.05 8.48
CA ASP A 186 -11.71 32.63 7.13
C ASP A 186 -10.58 32.10 6.22
N GLU A 187 -10.02 30.90 6.47
CA GLU A 187 -8.97 30.31 5.63
C GLU A 187 -9.40 28.95 5.03
N PRO A 188 -9.12 28.66 3.73
CA PRO A 188 -9.56 27.42 3.09
C PRO A 188 -8.97 26.17 3.76
N PRO A 189 -9.66 25.02 3.68
CA PRO A 189 -9.27 23.82 4.41
C PRO A 189 -7.86 23.35 4.02
N VAL A 190 -6.97 23.28 5.01
CA VAL A 190 -5.56 22.88 4.86
C VAL A 190 -5.43 21.35 4.72
N GLY A 191 -5.79 20.86 3.54
CA GLY A 191 -5.05 19.81 2.85
C GLY A 191 -3.90 20.45 2.05
N ILE A 192 -3.18 19.70 1.23
CA ILE A 192 -2.37 20.32 0.16
C ILE A 192 -3.30 21.31 -0.58
N PRO A 193 -2.88 22.56 -0.91
CA PRO A 193 -3.74 23.52 -1.60
C PRO A 193 -4.45 22.85 -2.79
N GLY A 194 -5.78 22.76 -2.73
CA GLY A 194 -6.62 22.15 -3.76
C GLY A 194 -7.02 20.67 -3.59
N VAL A 195 -6.54 19.94 -2.57
CA VAL A 195 -6.95 18.54 -2.33
C VAL A 195 -8.05 18.48 -1.28
N ARG A 196 -9.31 18.30 -1.73
CA ARG A 196 -10.45 18.02 -0.83
C ARG A 196 -10.22 16.69 -0.10
N GLN A 197 -10.68 16.62 1.13
CA GLN A 197 -10.64 15.40 1.95
C GLN A 197 -11.39 14.26 1.22
N VAL A 198 -10.76 13.09 1.09
CA VAL A 198 -11.21 11.96 0.25
C VAL A 198 -11.97 10.93 1.10
N ASP A 199 -13.14 10.49 0.62
CA ASP A 199 -13.94 9.43 1.24
C ASP A 199 -13.31 8.06 0.95
N ALA A 200 -12.37 7.68 1.82
CA ALA A 200 -11.53 6.51 1.67
C ALA A 200 -12.31 5.19 1.85
N LYS A 201 -11.99 4.19 1.03
CA LYS A 201 -12.50 2.81 1.15
C LYS A 201 -11.57 1.93 2.00
N TYR A 202 -12.03 0.72 2.29
CA TYR A 202 -11.32 -0.26 3.11
C TYR A 202 -9.84 -0.50 2.73
N PRO A 203 -9.47 -0.67 1.44
CA PRO A 203 -8.07 -0.88 1.07
C PRO A 203 -7.15 0.28 1.48
N ALA A 204 -7.63 1.52 1.45
CA ALA A 204 -6.85 2.69 1.86
C ALA A 204 -6.59 2.72 3.37
N PHE A 205 -7.56 2.26 4.18
CA PHE A 205 -7.37 2.16 5.63
C PHE A 205 -6.35 1.07 5.99
N LEU A 206 -6.40 -0.08 5.30
CA LEU A 206 -5.38 -1.12 5.46
C LEU A 206 -3.99 -0.63 5.06
N PHE A 207 -3.88 0.06 3.93
CA PHE A 207 -2.61 0.64 3.48
C PHE A 207 -2.01 1.59 4.53
N LYS A 208 -2.85 2.46 5.12
CA LYS A 208 -2.43 3.34 6.22
C LYS A 208 -1.93 2.57 7.45
N GLN A 209 -2.60 1.46 7.80
CA GLN A 209 -2.20 0.59 8.91
C GLN A 209 -0.90 -0.17 8.60
N GLN A 210 -0.71 -0.62 7.37
CA GLN A 210 0.53 -1.26 6.92
C GLN A 210 1.69 -0.28 6.98
N LEU A 211 1.53 0.95 6.48
CA LEU A 211 2.54 2.01 6.58
C LEU A 211 2.90 2.34 8.04
N THR A 212 1.90 2.35 8.91
CA THR A 212 2.07 2.51 10.36
C THR A 212 3.03 1.45 10.93
N ALA A 213 2.73 0.17 10.71
CA ALA A 213 3.56 -0.94 11.19
C ALA A 213 4.95 -0.93 10.53
N PHE A 214 5.03 -0.48 9.27
CA PHE A 214 6.27 -0.40 8.54
C PHE A 214 7.22 0.68 9.07
N VAL A 215 6.69 1.84 9.49
CA VAL A 215 7.47 2.86 10.23
C VAL A 215 8.09 2.26 11.49
N GLU A 216 7.31 1.50 12.26
CA GLU A 216 7.81 0.84 13.47
C GLU A 216 8.91 -0.18 13.17
N LYS A 217 8.75 -0.96 12.09
CA LYS A 217 9.74 -1.92 11.61
C LYS A 217 11.06 -1.23 11.26
N ILE A 218 11.03 -0.16 10.46
CA ILE A 218 12.24 0.60 10.07
C ILE A 218 12.91 1.21 11.30
N TYR A 219 12.12 1.81 12.20
CA TYR A 219 12.65 2.37 13.45
C TYR A 219 13.29 1.29 14.33
N GLY A 220 12.70 0.09 14.37
CA GLY A 220 13.27 -1.08 15.06
C GLY A 220 14.67 -1.41 14.55
N PHE A 221 14.84 -1.56 13.23
CA PHE A 221 16.15 -1.80 12.62
C PHE A 221 17.16 -0.70 12.96
N LEU A 222 16.77 0.56 12.79
CA LEU A 222 17.65 1.71 13.03
C LEU A 222 18.09 1.76 14.51
N ARG A 223 17.15 1.59 15.44
CA ARG A 223 17.44 1.56 16.89
C ARG A 223 18.41 0.44 17.24
N ASP A 224 18.18 -0.75 16.68
CA ASP A 224 18.99 -1.92 17.00
C ASP A 224 20.42 -1.78 16.42
N ASN A 225 20.57 -1.16 15.24
CA ASN A 225 21.88 -0.81 14.67
C ASN A 225 22.61 0.22 15.52
N MET A 226 21.95 1.34 15.86
CA MET A 226 22.53 2.37 16.73
C MET A 226 22.95 1.80 18.08
N LYS A 227 22.13 0.93 18.68
CA LYS A 227 22.46 0.26 19.93
C LYS A 227 23.72 -0.61 19.77
N LYS A 228 23.83 -1.38 18.69
CA LYS A 228 25.01 -2.21 18.41
C LYS A 228 26.28 -1.36 18.24
N GLU A 229 26.19 -0.22 17.55
CA GLU A 229 27.33 0.69 17.30
C GLU A 229 27.79 1.42 18.57
N ILE A 230 26.85 1.92 19.37
CA ILE A 230 27.15 2.75 20.55
C ILE A 230 27.60 1.92 21.76
N THR A 231 27.04 0.72 21.97
CA THR A 231 27.33 -0.12 23.15
C THR A 231 28.84 -0.37 23.40
N PRO A 232 29.65 -0.80 22.42
CA PRO A 232 31.09 -1.02 22.65
C PRO A 232 31.87 0.27 22.92
N GLN A 233 31.47 1.38 22.30
CA GLN A 233 32.07 2.69 22.54
C GLN A 233 31.84 3.14 23.98
N LEU A 234 30.61 2.98 24.48
CA LEU A 234 30.29 3.26 25.88
C LEU A 234 31.09 2.37 26.84
N GLY A 235 31.22 1.08 26.54
CA GLY A 235 32.05 0.15 27.32
C GLY A 235 33.50 0.63 27.43
N SER A 236 34.07 1.09 26.32
CA SER A 236 35.44 1.62 26.27
C SER A 236 35.58 2.92 27.08
N CYS A 237 34.61 3.84 27.00
CA CYS A 237 34.59 5.08 27.77
C CYS A 237 34.49 4.83 29.29
N ILE A 238 33.80 3.78 29.72
CA ILE A 238 33.66 3.40 31.14
C ILE A 238 34.96 2.80 31.68
N GLN A 239 35.66 2.00 30.86
CA GLN A 239 36.90 1.32 31.24
C GLN A 239 38.16 2.19 31.07
N ALA A 240 38.06 3.34 30.40
CA ALA A 240 39.17 4.26 30.22
C ALA A 240 39.80 4.60 31.59
N PRO A 241 41.13 4.51 31.73
CA PRO A 241 41.81 4.85 32.98
C PRO A 241 41.39 6.25 33.40
N ARG A 242 40.70 6.35 34.55
CA ARG A 242 40.39 7.64 35.12
C ARG A 242 41.72 8.32 35.38
N ALA A 243 42.00 9.41 34.67
CA ALA A 243 43.16 10.25 34.95
C ALA A 243 43.17 10.49 36.45
N ALA A 244 44.13 9.87 37.14
CA ALA A 244 44.24 9.94 38.58
C ALA A 244 44.34 11.43 38.91
N ARG A 245 43.29 11.96 39.54
CA ARG A 245 43.38 13.25 40.22
C ARG A 245 44.63 13.17 41.09
N GLY A 246 45.58 14.05 40.81
CA GLY A 246 46.93 14.02 41.36
C GLY A 246 46.93 13.70 42.85
N GLY A 247 47.44 12.51 43.16
CA GLY A 247 47.76 12.05 44.51
C GLY A 247 49.21 11.58 44.58
N ALA A 248 50.11 12.21 43.81
CA ALA A 248 51.56 12.04 43.94
C ALA A 248 52.12 13.23 44.73
N ALA A 249 51.67 13.42 45.97
CA ALA A 249 52.25 14.41 46.88
C ALA A 249 51.93 14.05 48.35
N ALA A 250 52.58 13.02 48.88
CA ALA A 250 52.97 12.94 50.29
C ALA A 250 53.61 11.58 50.59
N ARG A 251 54.94 11.59 50.71
CA ARG A 251 55.80 10.77 51.60
C ARG A 251 57.16 10.52 50.97
N ALA A 252 57.87 11.60 50.64
CA ALA A 252 59.32 11.57 50.71
C ALA A 252 59.67 11.78 52.20
N GLY A 253 60.01 10.69 52.90
CA GLY A 253 60.52 10.76 54.26
C GLY A 253 61.84 11.51 54.28
N ALA A 254 61.86 12.65 54.98
CA ALA A 254 63.10 13.37 55.28
C ALA A 254 63.93 12.57 56.30
N PRO A 255 65.27 12.48 56.16
CA PRO A 255 66.11 11.87 57.17
C PRO A 255 66.25 12.84 58.36
N ARG A 256 65.94 12.37 59.57
CA ARG A 256 66.26 13.09 60.80
C ARG A 256 67.78 13.04 61.03
N ARG A 257 68.36 14.22 61.27
CA ARG A 257 69.69 14.42 61.84
C ARG A 257 69.79 13.85 63.25
#